data_AF-A0A1V5WSP1-F1
#
_entry.id   AF-A0A1V5WSP1-F1
#
_cell.length_a   1.000
_cell.length_b   1.000
_cell.length_c   1.000
_cell.angle_alpha   90.00
_cell.angle_beta   90.00
_cell.angle_gamma   90.00
#
_symmetry.space_group_name_H-M   'P 1'
#
loop_
_entity.id
_entity.type
_entity.pdbx_description
1 polymer ?
#
loop_
_entity_poly.entity_id
_entity_poly.type
_entity_poly.pdbx_seq_one_letter_code
_entity_poly.pdbx_strand_id
1 'polypeptide(L)'
;MNKKIIIPAVVLSVAAIAGTIYATGASASFGRGQEMTSQLAEKLGIEESSVENAMEEIRSDQQAEMKSRQEERLQEAVDDGKITAEQKQLLLDRQTAMEEAREARRAENQKWMEDNGFNEDTLREYGISFGEGMGRGPGGGGRRGQDI
;
A
#
# COMPACT_ATOMS: atom_id res chain seq x y z
N MET A 1 30.17 -39.21 -12.36
CA MET A 1 29.64 -38.72 -13.64
C MET A 1 29.20 -37.28 -13.44
N ASN A 2 30.01 -36.32 -13.87
CA ASN A 2 29.78 -34.90 -13.63
C ASN A 2 28.99 -34.34 -14.81
N LYS A 3 27.73 -33.95 -14.59
CA LYS A 3 26.92 -33.28 -15.61
C LYS A 3 27.02 -31.78 -15.40
N LYS A 4 27.74 -31.11 -16.31
CA LYS A 4 27.85 -29.66 -16.40
C LYS A 4 26.49 -29.10 -16.79
N ILE A 5 25.86 -28.35 -15.90
CA ILE A 5 24.62 -27.61 -16.20
C ILE A 5 25.05 -26.28 -16.83
N ILE A 6 24.76 -26.15 -18.13
CA ILE A 6 24.91 -24.91 -18.89
C ILE A 6 23.67 -24.07 -18.56
N ILE A 7 23.85 -22.97 -17.82
CA ILE A 7 22.80 -21.99 -17.57
C ILE A 7 22.81 -21.01 -18.76
N PRO A 8 21.71 -20.84 -19.50
CA PRO A 8 21.64 -19.82 -20.53
C PRO A 8 21.58 -18.45 -19.84
N ALA A 9 22.54 -17.59 -20.16
CA ALA A 9 22.58 -16.21 -19.72
C ALA A 9 21.39 -15.44 -20.33
N VAL A 10 20.37 -15.16 -19.51
CA VAL A 10 19.34 -14.18 -19.83
C VAL A 10 19.86 -12.81 -19.39
N VAL A 11 20.43 -12.08 -20.35
CA VAL A 11 20.73 -10.65 -20.19
C VAL A 11 19.40 -9.91 -20.29
N LEU A 12 18.84 -9.49 -19.16
CA LEU A 12 17.76 -8.52 -19.12
C LEU A 12 18.36 -7.13 -18.88
N SER A 13 18.58 -6.45 -19.99
CA SER A 13 18.89 -5.03 -20.06
C SER A 13 17.82 -4.21 -19.34
N VAL A 14 18.21 -3.57 -18.24
CA VAL A 14 17.45 -2.51 -17.58
C VAL A 14 17.46 -1.29 -18.51
N ALA A 15 16.40 -1.14 -19.30
CA ALA A 15 16.11 0.13 -19.96
C ALA A 15 15.28 0.98 -19.00
N ALA A 16 15.89 2.08 -18.57
CA ALA A 16 15.33 3.08 -17.69
C ALA A 16 13.94 3.56 -18.15
N ILE A 17 12.97 3.55 -17.23
CA ILE A 17 11.79 4.41 -17.34
C ILE A 17 11.99 5.51 -16.28
N ALA A 18 12.76 6.51 -16.67
CA ALA A 18 12.80 7.80 -16.00
C ALA A 18 11.71 8.68 -16.63
N GLY A 19 10.82 9.21 -15.77
CA GLY A 19 10.13 10.47 -15.97
C GLY A 19 9.10 10.54 -17.10
N THR A 20 7.83 10.48 -16.76
CA THR A 20 6.94 11.66 -16.69
C THR A 20 5.53 11.17 -16.42
N ILE A 21 5.02 11.36 -15.20
CA ILE A 21 3.59 11.40 -14.97
C ILE A 21 3.29 12.82 -14.49
N TYR A 22 2.92 13.70 -15.42
CA TYR A 22 2.04 14.83 -15.11
C TYR A 22 0.67 14.22 -14.82
N ALA A 23 0.44 13.81 -13.58
CA ALA A 23 -0.92 13.59 -13.10
C ALA A 23 -1.38 14.93 -12.52
N THR A 24 -2.08 15.73 -13.31
CA THR A 24 -3.12 16.59 -12.75
C THR A 24 -4.23 15.66 -12.27
N GLY A 25 -4.01 15.02 -11.13
CA GLY A 25 -5.00 14.21 -10.44
C GLY A 25 -5.45 14.99 -9.23
N ALA A 26 -6.61 15.64 -9.31
CA ALA A 26 -7.36 15.92 -8.10
C ALA A 26 -7.71 14.56 -7.48
N SER A 27 -6.95 14.15 -6.47
CA SER A 27 -7.16 12.90 -5.76
C SER A 27 -8.29 13.10 -4.75
N ALA A 28 -9.33 12.28 -4.87
CA ALA A 28 -10.46 12.30 -3.94
C ALA A 28 -9.99 11.87 -2.54
N SER A 29 -9.75 12.83 -1.63
CA SER A 29 -9.49 12.58 -0.22
C SER A 29 -10.46 13.33 0.70
N PHE A 30 -11.75 13.30 0.39
CA PHE A 30 -12.71 14.19 1.04
C PHE A 30 -13.33 13.51 2.28
N GLY A 31 -12.98 14.03 3.47
CA GLY A 31 -13.72 13.77 4.72
C GLY A 31 -12.89 13.88 6.00
N ARG A 32 -11.73 13.21 6.09
CA ARG A 32 -10.89 13.21 7.32
C ARG A 32 -9.43 13.58 7.08
N GLY A 33 -8.88 13.22 5.91
CA GLY A 33 -7.54 13.65 5.51
C GLY A 33 -7.50 15.14 5.24
N GLN A 34 -8.46 15.62 4.45
CA GLN A 34 -8.58 17.04 4.12
C GLN A 34 -8.87 17.95 5.31
N GLU A 35 -9.68 17.49 6.26
CA GLU A 35 -9.92 18.22 7.52
C GLU A 35 -8.60 18.44 8.29
N MET A 36 -7.73 17.43 8.31
CA MET A 36 -6.41 17.54 8.93
C MET A 36 -5.45 18.42 8.14
N THR A 37 -5.40 18.29 6.81
CA THR A 37 -4.58 19.12 5.93
C THR A 37 -4.93 20.60 6.07
N SER A 38 -6.23 20.92 6.03
CA SER A 38 -6.76 22.28 6.17
C SER A 38 -6.45 22.86 7.56
N GLN A 39 -6.67 22.10 8.64
CA GLN A 39 -6.32 22.54 10.00
C GLN A 39 -4.82 22.75 10.19
N LEU A 40 -3.97 21.93 9.58
CA LEU A 40 -2.52 22.08 9.63
C LEU A 40 -2.07 23.31 8.86
N ALA A 41 -2.60 23.51 7.64
CA ALA A 41 -2.34 24.68 6.82
C ALA A 41 -2.69 25.98 7.55
N GLU A 42 -3.89 26.05 8.14
CA GLU A 42 -4.35 27.21 8.91
C GLU A 42 -3.47 27.47 10.14
N LYS A 43 -3.15 26.44 10.94
CA LYS A 43 -2.33 26.60 12.14
C LYS A 43 -0.88 26.97 11.87
N LEU A 44 -0.33 26.50 10.75
CA LEU A 44 1.06 26.73 10.35
C LEU A 44 1.21 27.97 9.44
N GLY A 45 0.10 28.52 8.95
CA GLY A 45 0.09 29.68 8.06
C GLY A 45 0.74 29.39 6.70
N ILE A 46 0.54 28.19 6.17
CA ILE A 46 1.08 27.76 4.86
C ILE A 46 -0.03 27.30 3.94
N GLU A 47 0.27 27.21 2.64
CA GLU A 47 -0.68 26.76 1.62
C GLU A 47 -1.09 25.29 1.83
N GLU A 48 -2.39 25.00 1.72
CA GLU A 48 -2.96 23.66 1.89
C GLU A 48 -2.33 22.64 0.93
N SER A 49 -2.10 23.05 -0.32
CA SER A 49 -1.45 22.23 -1.34
C SER A 49 -0.01 21.83 -0.96
N SER A 50 0.70 22.65 -0.18
CA SER A 50 2.04 22.32 0.29
C SER A 50 2.00 21.24 1.37
N VAL A 51 1.00 21.29 2.25
CA VAL A 51 0.76 20.26 3.26
C VAL A 51 0.32 18.96 2.60
N GLU A 52 -0.57 19.03 1.62
CA GLU A 52 -1.04 17.86 0.85
C GLU A 52 0.12 17.14 0.18
N ASN A 53 0.93 17.86 -0.60
CA ASN A 53 2.11 17.30 -1.27
C ASN A 53 3.08 16.66 -0.27
N ALA A 54 3.38 17.33 0.85
CA ALA A 54 4.28 16.79 1.87
C ALA A 54 3.72 15.52 2.51
N MET A 55 2.41 15.46 2.76
CA MET A 55 1.76 14.28 3.31
C MET A 55 1.73 13.12 2.30
N GLU A 56 1.53 13.40 1.01
CA GLU A 56 1.63 12.39 -0.05
C GLU A 56 3.04 11.81 -0.15
N GLU A 57 4.07 12.66 -0.13
CA GLU A 57 5.47 12.23 -0.12
C GLU A 57 5.78 11.34 1.09
N ILE A 58 5.40 11.78 2.30
CA ILE A 58 5.58 10.98 3.53
C ILE A 58 4.88 9.63 3.44
N ARG A 59 3.65 9.58 2.88
CA ARG A 59 2.92 8.32 2.71
C ARG A 59 3.62 7.40 1.73
N SER A 60 4.12 7.94 0.62
CA SER A 60 4.89 7.20 -0.38
C SER A 60 6.15 6.61 0.24
N ASP A 61 6.91 7.43 0.95
CA ASP A 61 8.14 7.01 1.64
C ASP A 61 7.88 5.92 2.67
N GLN A 62 6.84 6.07 3.49
CA GLN A 62 6.45 5.05 4.46
C GLN A 62 6.04 3.74 3.79
N GLN A 63 5.35 3.78 2.65
CA GLN A 63 5.01 2.57 1.90
C GLN A 63 6.25 1.88 1.35
N ALA A 64 7.19 2.65 0.80
CA ALA A 64 8.47 2.13 0.32
C ALA A 64 9.29 1.49 1.45
N GLU A 65 9.37 2.16 2.61
CA GLU A 65 10.06 1.64 3.80
C GLU A 65 9.41 0.34 4.30
N MET A 66 8.07 0.28 4.36
CA MET A 66 7.35 -0.92 4.77
C MET A 66 7.62 -2.11 3.84
N LYS A 67 7.65 -1.87 2.52
CA LYS A 67 7.99 -2.89 1.52
C LYS A 67 9.44 -3.36 1.69
N SER A 68 10.37 -2.44 1.86
CA SER A 68 11.79 -2.75 2.08
C SER A 68 12.01 -3.58 3.34
N ARG A 69 11.44 -3.18 4.49
CA ARG A 69 11.53 -3.94 5.75
C ARG A 69 10.95 -5.35 5.63
N GLN A 70 9.91 -5.52 4.83
CA GLN A 70 9.34 -6.85 4.60
C GLN A 70 10.27 -7.73 3.78
N GLU A 71 10.87 -7.18 2.73
CA GLU A 71 11.86 -7.90 1.91
C GLU A 71 13.09 -8.30 2.74
N GLU A 72 13.57 -7.42 3.62
CA GLU A 72 14.67 -7.70 4.56
C GLU A 72 14.31 -8.87 5.49
N ARG A 73 13.12 -8.86 6.09
CA ARG A 73 12.66 -9.96 6.95
C ARG A 73 12.52 -11.29 6.20
N LEU A 74 12.12 -11.25 4.93
CA LEU A 74 12.11 -12.44 4.09
C LEU A 74 13.53 -12.91 3.78
N GLN A 75 14.48 -12.01 3.60
CA GLN A 75 15.89 -12.37 3.42
C GLN A 75 16.46 -13.02 4.68
N GLU A 76 16.22 -12.45 5.85
CA GLU A 76 16.61 -13.03 7.14
C GLU A 76 16.06 -14.45 7.30
N ALA A 77 14.81 -14.70 6.89
CA ALA A 77 14.22 -16.04 6.91
C ALA A 77 14.88 -17.03 5.91
N VAL A 78 15.45 -16.54 4.80
CA VAL A 78 16.26 -17.35 3.88
C VAL A 78 17.62 -17.67 4.51
N ASP A 79 18.25 -16.66 5.10
CA ASP A 79 19.58 -16.80 5.74
C ASP A 79 19.51 -17.75 6.95
N ASP A 80 18.42 -17.70 7.72
CA ASP A 80 18.08 -18.64 8.80
C ASP A 80 17.66 -20.03 8.30
N GLY A 81 17.54 -20.22 6.98
CA GLY A 81 17.13 -21.48 6.34
C GLY A 81 15.68 -21.89 6.64
N LYS A 82 14.82 -20.96 7.09
CA LYS A 82 13.40 -21.22 7.35
C LYS A 82 12.59 -21.30 6.06
N ILE A 83 13.04 -20.57 5.05
CA ILE A 83 12.49 -20.61 3.70
C ILE A 83 13.62 -20.68 2.68
N THR A 84 13.32 -21.08 1.44
CA THR A 84 14.27 -21.01 0.33
C THR A 84 14.19 -19.67 -0.41
N ALA A 85 15.20 -19.37 -1.23
CA ALA A 85 15.19 -18.17 -2.08
C ALA A 85 14.00 -18.16 -3.05
N GLU A 86 13.60 -19.33 -3.57
CA GLU A 86 12.43 -19.47 -4.44
C GLU A 86 11.12 -19.20 -3.68
N GLN A 87 11.02 -19.63 -2.41
CA GLN A 87 9.86 -19.34 -1.57
C GLN A 87 9.75 -17.85 -1.23
N LYS A 88 10.88 -17.16 -0.99
CA LYS A 88 10.91 -15.70 -0.85
C LYS A 88 10.33 -15.03 -2.10
N GLN A 89 10.76 -15.42 -3.30
CA GLN A 89 10.27 -14.83 -4.54
C GLN A 89 8.76 -15.05 -4.72
N LEU A 90 8.26 -16.26 -4.46
CA LEU A 90 6.83 -16.56 -4.54
C LEU A 90 5.99 -15.68 -3.59
N LEU A 91 6.51 -15.38 -2.39
CA LEU A 91 5.82 -14.50 -1.43
C LEU A 91 5.77 -13.05 -1.92
N LEU A 92 6.87 -12.54 -2.49
CA LEU A 92 6.92 -11.21 -3.08
C LEU A 92 5.96 -11.09 -4.28
N ASP A 93 5.99 -12.07 -5.18
CA ASP A 93 5.10 -12.10 -6.35
C ASP A 93 3.63 -12.16 -5.91
N ARG A 94 3.33 -13.00 -4.91
CA ARG A 94 1.99 -13.10 -4.35
C ARG A 94 1.54 -11.78 -3.73
N GLN A 95 2.43 -11.06 -3.07
CA GLN A 95 2.11 -9.77 -2.48
C GLN A 95 1.78 -8.73 -3.55
N THR A 96 2.61 -8.59 -4.59
CA THR A 96 2.36 -7.70 -5.72
C THR A 96 1.02 -8.02 -6.39
N ALA A 97 0.77 -9.29 -6.69
CA ALA A 97 -0.49 -9.72 -7.29
C ALA A 97 -1.70 -9.44 -6.38
N MET A 98 -1.54 -9.58 -5.07
CA MET A 98 -2.60 -9.23 -4.13
C MET A 98 -2.84 -7.72 -4.11
N GLU A 99 -1.80 -6.89 -4.08
CA GLU A 99 -1.89 -5.42 -4.14
C GLU A 99 -2.66 -4.96 -5.39
N GLU A 100 -2.29 -5.46 -6.57
CA GLU A 100 -3.00 -5.17 -7.83
C GLU A 100 -4.47 -5.61 -7.77
N ALA A 101 -4.74 -6.80 -7.22
CA ALA A 101 -6.11 -7.29 -7.05
C ALA A 101 -6.92 -6.42 -6.06
N ARG A 102 -6.28 -5.84 -5.04
CA ARG A 102 -6.92 -4.89 -4.11
C ARG A 102 -7.36 -3.64 -4.85
N GLU A 103 -6.45 -3.07 -5.65
CA GLU A 103 -6.72 -1.85 -6.41
C GLU A 103 -7.82 -2.06 -7.43
N ALA A 104 -7.76 -3.16 -8.20
CA ALA A 104 -8.81 -3.53 -9.13
C ALA A 104 -10.17 -3.68 -8.43
N ARG A 105 -10.21 -4.38 -7.29
CA ARG A 105 -11.45 -4.57 -6.51
C ARG A 105 -11.97 -3.26 -5.91
N ARG A 106 -11.09 -2.36 -5.45
CA ARG A 106 -11.49 -1.03 -4.98
C ARG A 106 -12.16 -0.25 -6.11
N ALA A 107 -11.55 -0.23 -7.29
CA ALA A 107 -12.09 0.45 -8.46
C ALA A 107 -13.44 -0.16 -8.88
N GLU A 108 -13.57 -1.48 -8.87
CA GLU A 108 -14.83 -2.19 -9.15
C GLU A 108 -15.92 -1.82 -8.14
N ASN A 109 -15.61 -1.88 -6.85
CA ASN A 109 -16.57 -1.53 -5.80
C ASN A 109 -16.99 -0.07 -5.86
N GLN A 110 -16.05 0.84 -6.13
CA GLN A 110 -16.33 2.26 -6.31
C GLN A 110 -17.32 2.46 -7.45
N LYS A 111 -17.04 1.85 -8.60
CA LYS A 111 -17.93 1.92 -9.76
C LYS A 111 -19.32 1.33 -9.45
N TRP A 112 -19.37 0.18 -8.79
CA TRP A 112 -20.65 -0.42 -8.38
C TRP A 112 -21.46 0.52 -7.47
N MET A 113 -20.82 1.23 -6.54
CA MET A 113 -21.49 2.21 -5.69
C MET A 113 -22.06 3.38 -6.50
N GLU A 114 -21.25 3.94 -7.41
CA GLU A 114 -21.64 5.04 -8.29
C GLU A 114 -22.83 4.64 -9.18
N ASP A 115 -22.76 3.46 -9.83
CA ASP A 115 -23.80 2.93 -10.71
C ASP A 115 -25.13 2.69 -9.96
N ASN A 116 -25.07 2.42 -8.64
CA ASN A 116 -26.24 2.20 -7.80
C ASN A 116 -26.67 3.43 -6.98
N GLY A 117 -26.04 4.60 -7.20
CA GLY A 117 -26.40 5.85 -6.55
C GLY A 117 -26.07 5.91 -5.05
N PHE A 118 -25.14 5.09 -4.57
CA PHE A 118 -24.65 5.18 -3.19
C PHE A 118 -23.66 6.34 -3.06
N ASN A 119 -23.84 7.16 -2.01
CA ASN A 119 -22.85 8.16 -1.61
C ASN A 119 -21.93 7.56 -0.54
N GLU A 120 -20.65 7.39 -0.88
CA GLU A 120 -19.67 6.78 0.03
C GLU A 120 -19.49 7.60 1.32
N ASP A 121 -19.52 8.93 1.24
CA ASP A 121 -19.35 9.80 2.41
C ASP A 121 -20.51 9.66 3.38
N THR A 122 -21.73 9.59 2.85
CA THR A 122 -22.92 9.29 3.67
C THR A 122 -22.78 7.94 4.34
N LEU A 123 -22.43 6.88 3.60
CA LEU A 123 -22.25 5.55 4.19
C LEU A 123 -21.15 5.55 5.26
N ARG A 124 -20.06 6.29 5.03
CA ARG A 124 -18.94 6.42 5.96
C ARG A 124 -19.34 7.15 7.25
N GLU A 125 -20.26 8.11 7.19
CA GLU A 125 -20.84 8.76 8.38
C GLU A 125 -21.56 7.74 9.28
N TYR A 126 -22.26 6.78 8.68
CA TYR A 126 -22.89 5.66 9.39
C TYR A 126 -21.92 4.50 9.71
N GLY A 127 -20.62 4.68 9.46
CA GLY A 127 -19.59 3.66 9.72
C GLY A 127 -19.60 2.50 8.74
N ILE A 128 -20.31 2.61 7.62
CA ILE A 128 -20.39 1.61 6.57
C ILE A 128 -19.34 1.95 5.51
N SER A 129 -18.32 1.10 5.37
CA SER A 129 -17.24 1.27 4.40
C SER A 129 -17.13 0.04 3.49
N PHE A 130 -17.12 0.28 2.19
CA PHE A 130 -16.98 -0.74 1.14
C PHE A 130 -15.54 -0.88 0.60
N GLY A 131 -14.62 -0.05 1.10
CA GLY A 131 -13.20 -0.11 0.79
C GLY A 131 -12.46 -1.23 1.51
N GLU A 132 -11.32 -1.64 0.95
CA GLU A 132 -10.45 -2.68 1.49
C GLU A 132 -9.75 -2.24 2.78
N GLY A 133 -10.46 -2.47 3.89
CA GLY A 133 -10.07 -2.11 5.25
C GLY A 133 -11.04 -2.65 6.31
N MET A 134 -11.68 -3.79 6.08
CA MET A 134 -12.41 -4.53 7.12
C MET A 134 -11.40 -5.24 8.03
N GLY A 135 -10.89 -4.52 9.05
CA GLY A 135 -9.83 -5.07 9.89
C GLY A 135 -9.37 -4.29 11.12
N ARG A 136 -10.19 -3.39 11.68
CA ARG A 136 -10.14 -3.08 13.12
C ARG A 136 -11.57 -2.90 13.63
N GLY A 137 -12.24 -4.02 13.88
CA GLY A 137 -13.40 -4.01 14.76
C GLY A 137 -13.04 -3.41 16.13
N PRO A 138 -14.02 -2.93 16.90
CA PRO A 138 -13.81 -2.47 18.27
C PRO A 138 -13.40 -3.68 19.13
N GLY A 139 -12.09 -3.95 19.21
CA GLY A 139 -11.55 -5.13 19.88
C GLY A 139 -10.08 -5.46 19.55
N GLY A 140 -9.47 -4.82 18.54
CA GLY A 140 -8.06 -5.05 18.16
C GLY A 140 -7.01 -4.35 19.04
N GLY A 141 -7.26 -4.21 20.33
CA GLY A 141 -6.36 -3.54 21.27
C GLY A 141 -6.60 -4.01 22.69
N GLY A 142 -5.76 -4.93 23.17
CA GLY A 142 -5.67 -5.26 24.59
C GLY A 142 -5.75 -6.74 24.90
N ARG A 143 -4.59 -7.40 24.90
CA ARG A 143 -4.02 -8.13 26.04
C ARG A 143 -2.71 -8.76 25.57
N ARG A 144 -1.63 -7.99 25.73
CA ARG A 144 -0.33 -8.60 26.02
C ARG A 144 -0.55 -9.44 27.28
N GLY A 145 -0.06 -10.68 27.26
CA GLY A 145 -0.05 -11.54 28.42
C GLY A 145 0.45 -10.79 29.65
N GLN A 146 -0.47 -10.48 30.55
CA GLN A 146 -0.23 -10.76 31.95
C GLN A 146 -0.93 -12.09 32.14
N ASP A 147 -0.15 -13.12 32.43
CA ASP A 147 -0.43 -14.09 33.49
C ASP A 147 0.66 -15.17 33.46
N ILE A 148 1.52 -15.08 34.49
CA ILE A 148 2.23 -16.14 35.22
C ILE A 148 3.35 -16.90 34.49
#